data_AF-A0A2S7CC62-F1
#
_entry.id   AF-A0A2S7CC62-F1
#
_cell.length_a   1.000
_cell.length_b   1.000
_cell.length_c   1.000
_cell.angle_alpha   90.00
_cell.angle_beta   90.00
_cell.angle_gamma   90.00
#
_symmetry.space_group_name_H-M   'P 1'
#
loop_
_entity.id
_entity.type
_entity.pdbx_description
1 polymer ?
#
loop_
_entity_poly.entity_id
_entity_poly.type
_entity_poly.pdbx_seq_one_letter_code
_entity_poly.pdbx_strand_id
1 'polypeptide(L)'
;MRPFAAVVAALALRCRPIPPLLLLVLGSAPLNAVAVTRVDGDVFDADKGALRYRESHWLLDDGGRLVLYRCPNGQAFARKQVDGGGTSPDFSLIDGRDGYREGVRTRNGVREMFQQQPGKPERSMALPAGEDERVIDAGFDAYLRRHWDALASKSQRVDFVLPSLQRQLAFRVERIDDSAGQRRFRISLDAWYGAAVPSLEVRYSIANKRLLEFLGVGNLRDAQGRYPRVRIVFPDSAARATTADDLRQAREQPLIRSCSPS
;
A
#
# COMPACT_ATOMS: atom_id res chain seq x y z
N MET A 1 -83.95 35.02 -49.24
CA MET A 1 -84.50 33.68 -49.52
C MET A 1 -83.62 32.66 -48.80
N ARG A 2 -84.24 31.69 -48.11
CA ARG A 2 -83.63 30.43 -47.60
C ARG A 2 -82.79 29.73 -48.71
N PRO A 3 -81.95 28.68 -48.46
CA PRO A 3 -81.93 27.77 -47.29
C PRO A 3 -80.56 27.21 -46.80
N PHE A 4 -80.60 26.66 -45.58
CA PHE A 4 -80.06 25.38 -45.05
C PHE A 4 -78.64 24.81 -45.33
N ALA A 5 -78.21 24.12 -44.26
CA ALA A 5 -77.36 22.91 -44.15
C ALA A 5 -75.84 23.17 -44.19
N ALA A 6 -75.12 23.04 -43.07
CA ALA A 6 -74.74 21.83 -42.30
C ALA A 6 -73.30 21.40 -42.63
N VAL A 7 -72.69 20.78 -41.61
CA VAL A 7 -71.53 19.87 -41.61
C VAL A 7 -70.28 20.39 -40.89
N VAL A 8 -69.88 19.52 -39.96
CA VAL A 8 -68.74 19.47 -39.05
C VAL A 8 -67.44 19.21 -39.80
N ALA A 9 -66.33 19.86 -39.43
CA ALA A 9 -65.05 19.21 -39.12
C ALA A 9 -63.95 20.22 -38.72
N ALA A 10 -63.17 19.77 -37.74
CA ALA A 10 -61.98 20.30 -37.10
C ALA A 10 -61.03 21.18 -37.92
N LEU A 11 -60.41 22.18 -37.27
CA LEU A 11 -58.96 22.45 -37.34
C LEU A 11 -58.52 23.52 -36.31
N ALA A 12 -57.52 23.11 -35.53
CA ALA A 12 -56.28 23.84 -35.25
C ALA A 12 -56.26 25.24 -34.57
N LEU A 13 -55.50 25.23 -33.46
CA LEU A 13 -54.59 26.27 -32.95
C LEU A 13 -55.21 27.53 -32.30
N ARG A 14 -54.86 27.80 -31.03
CA ARG A 14 -53.69 28.64 -30.66
C ARG A 14 -53.53 28.81 -29.13
N CYS A 15 -52.32 28.48 -28.69
CA CYS A 15 -51.46 29.15 -27.72
C CYS A 15 -51.99 29.60 -26.34
N ARG A 16 -51.41 29.00 -25.29
CA ARG A 16 -50.57 29.76 -24.32
C ARG A 16 -49.31 28.95 -23.95
N PRO A 17 -48.11 29.56 -23.95
CA PRO A 17 -46.88 28.88 -23.60
C PRO A 17 -46.71 28.88 -22.08
N ILE A 18 -46.69 27.70 -21.46
CA ILE A 18 -46.13 27.51 -20.12
C ILE A 18 -44.68 27.07 -20.39
N PRO A 19 -43.65 27.80 -19.92
CA PRO A 19 -42.28 27.34 -20.10
C PRO A 19 -42.14 25.98 -19.41
N PRO A 20 -41.59 24.96 -20.08
CA PRO A 20 -41.31 23.70 -19.42
C PRO A 20 -40.25 23.99 -18.36
N LEU A 21 -40.62 23.79 -17.09
CA LEU A 21 -39.66 23.65 -16.01
C LEU A 21 -38.78 22.44 -16.40
N LEU A 22 -37.66 22.71 -17.04
CA LEU A 22 -36.65 21.70 -17.36
C LEU A 22 -36.09 21.27 -16.00
N LEU A 23 -36.67 20.22 -15.40
CA LEU A 23 -35.97 19.44 -14.40
C LEU A 23 -34.74 18.87 -15.13
N LEU A 24 -33.62 19.57 -15.07
CA LEU A 24 -32.31 18.93 -15.17
C LEU A 24 -32.27 17.95 -14.00
N VAL A 25 -32.68 16.71 -14.25
CA VAL A 25 -32.08 15.58 -13.59
C VAL A 25 -30.64 15.61 -14.11
N LEU A 26 -29.78 16.37 -13.40
CA LEU A 26 -28.35 16.12 -13.40
C LEU A 26 -28.24 14.68 -12.95
N GLY A 27 -28.23 13.77 -13.93
CA GLY A 27 -27.76 12.42 -13.75
C GLY A 27 -26.33 12.59 -13.32
N SER A 28 -26.13 12.64 -12.00
CA SER A 28 -24.86 12.41 -11.37
C SER A 28 -24.46 11.01 -11.80
N ALA A 29 -23.84 10.90 -12.97
CA ALA A 29 -23.10 9.70 -13.32
C ALA A 29 -22.19 9.49 -12.11
N PRO A 30 -22.29 8.34 -11.41
CA PRO A 30 -21.43 8.10 -10.27
C PRO A 30 -20.01 8.29 -10.78
N LEU A 31 -19.29 9.27 -10.24
CA LEU A 31 -17.84 9.30 -10.37
C LEU A 31 -17.39 7.88 -10.06
N ASN A 32 -16.67 7.23 -10.99
CA ASN A 32 -16.15 5.89 -10.79
C ASN A 32 -15.49 5.87 -9.41
N ALA A 33 -16.15 5.22 -8.45
CA ALA A 33 -15.66 5.18 -7.09
C ALA A 33 -14.44 4.28 -7.14
N VAL A 34 -13.27 4.84 -6.78
CA VAL A 34 -12.03 4.06 -6.62
C VAL A 34 -12.37 2.88 -5.71
N ALA A 35 -12.18 1.64 -6.19
CA ALA A 35 -12.38 0.51 -5.31
C ALA A 35 -11.21 0.53 -4.32
N VAL A 36 -11.58 0.54 -3.05
CA VAL A 36 -10.61 0.50 -1.96
C VAL A 36 -10.89 -0.77 -1.19
N THR A 37 -9.85 -1.55 -0.94
CA THR A 37 -9.94 -2.71 -0.04
C THR A 37 -9.02 -2.54 1.15
N ARG A 38 -9.36 -3.19 2.26
CA ARG A 38 -8.62 -3.11 3.50
C ARG A 38 -8.16 -4.48 3.98
N VAL A 39 -6.89 -4.56 4.36
CA VAL A 39 -6.30 -5.70 5.06
C VAL A 39 -5.64 -5.18 6.33
N ASP A 40 -5.84 -5.89 7.44
CA ASP A 40 -5.17 -5.60 8.70
C ASP A 40 -4.17 -6.72 9.03
N GLY A 41 -3.05 -6.40 9.66
CA GLY A 41 -2.05 -7.35 10.11
C GLY A 41 -1.61 -7.07 11.55
N ASP A 42 -1.35 -8.12 12.32
CA ASP A 42 -0.83 -8.01 13.67
C ASP A 42 0.69 -8.14 13.66
N VAL A 43 1.39 -7.24 14.35
CA VAL A 43 2.85 -7.22 14.40
C VAL A 43 3.33 -7.58 15.79
N PHE A 44 4.05 -8.70 15.87
CA PHE A 44 4.60 -9.24 17.10
C PHE A 44 6.11 -9.03 17.14
N ASP A 45 6.65 -8.90 18.34
CA ASP A 45 8.07 -9.08 18.59
C ASP A 45 8.46 -10.51 18.19
N ALA A 46 9.46 -10.66 17.33
CA ALA A 46 9.80 -11.99 16.79
C ALA A 46 10.31 -12.95 17.87
N ASP A 47 10.97 -12.43 18.90
CA ASP A 47 11.62 -13.24 19.94
C ASP A 47 10.68 -13.47 21.13
N LYS A 48 9.99 -12.41 21.57
CA LYS A 48 9.11 -12.46 22.75
C LYS A 48 7.66 -12.81 22.44
N GLY A 49 7.24 -12.72 21.17
CA GLY A 49 5.86 -12.97 20.75
C GLY A 49 4.84 -11.93 21.20
N ALA A 50 5.26 -10.86 21.89
CA ALA A 50 4.36 -9.81 22.36
C ALA A 50 3.84 -8.93 21.20
N LEU A 51 2.55 -8.59 21.21
CA LEU A 51 1.97 -7.65 20.23
C LEU A 51 2.61 -6.27 20.40
N ARG A 52 3.23 -5.76 19.33
CA ARG A 52 3.86 -4.44 19.29
C ARG A 52 2.92 -3.38 18.74
N TYR A 53 2.30 -3.68 17.61
CA TYR A 53 1.39 -2.78 16.91
C TYR A 53 0.55 -3.55 15.87
N ARG A 54 -0.38 -2.88 15.22
CA ARG A 54 -1.14 -3.39 14.07
C ARG A 54 -0.88 -2.55 12.84
N GLU A 55 -0.91 -3.17 11.68
CA GLU A 55 -0.87 -2.49 10.38
C GLU A 55 -2.27 -2.53 9.77
N SER A 56 -2.79 -1.39 9.35
CA SER A 56 -4.01 -1.29 8.55
C SER A 56 -3.65 -0.79 7.17
N HIS A 57 -3.94 -1.57 6.13
CA HIS A 57 -3.60 -1.27 4.75
C HIS A 57 -4.85 -1.01 3.93
N TRP A 58 -4.94 0.16 3.31
CA TRP A 58 -5.89 0.45 2.25
C TRP A 58 -5.18 0.26 0.92
N LEU A 59 -5.69 -0.66 0.09
CA LEU A 59 -5.18 -1.01 -1.23
C LEU A 59 -6.07 -0.35 -2.29
N LEU A 60 -5.45 0.33 -3.25
CA LEU A 60 -6.11 1.00 -4.36
C LEU A 60 -5.91 0.20 -5.66
N ASP A 61 -6.83 0.37 -6.60
CA ASP A 61 -6.82 -0.36 -7.88
C ASP A 61 -5.60 -0.06 -8.76
N ASP A 62 -5.04 1.14 -8.65
CA ASP A 62 -3.80 1.54 -9.34
C ASP A 62 -2.53 0.93 -8.72
N GLY A 63 -2.69 0.09 -7.70
CA GLY A 63 -1.62 -0.52 -6.91
C GLY A 63 -1.12 0.36 -5.76
N GLY A 64 -1.63 1.59 -5.65
CA GLY A 64 -1.33 2.48 -4.54
C GLY A 64 -1.75 1.91 -3.20
N ARG A 65 -1.11 2.36 -2.12
CA ARG A 65 -1.36 1.84 -0.78
C ARG A 65 -1.16 2.90 0.29
N LEU A 66 -2.15 3.02 1.17
CA LEU A 66 -1.99 3.71 2.45
C LEU A 66 -1.83 2.67 3.56
N VAL A 67 -0.86 2.85 4.44
CA VAL A 67 -0.67 2.03 5.64
C VAL A 67 -0.69 2.93 6.86
N LEU A 68 -1.47 2.53 7.85
CA LEU A 68 -1.42 3.11 9.18
C LEU A 68 -0.89 2.08 10.17
N TYR A 69 0.11 2.51 10.93
CA TYR A 69 0.69 1.74 12.02
C TYR A 69 0.04 2.19 13.32
N ARG A 70 -0.56 1.24 14.02
CA ARG A 70 -1.47 1.50 15.13
C ARG A 70 -0.97 0.88 16.41
N CYS A 71 -1.00 1.65 17.48
CA CYS A 71 -0.80 1.12 18.81
C CYS A 71 -1.84 0.00 19.08
N PRO A 72 -1.60 -0.89 20.06
CA PRO A 72 -2.56 -1.93 20.42
C PRO A 72 -3.97 -1.40 20.76
N ASN A 73 -4.07 -0.15 21.22
CA ASN A 73 -5.32 0.56 21.48
C ASN A 73 -6.02 1.16 20.23
N GLY A 74 -5.44 1.00 19.04
CA GLY A 74 -6.00 1.44 17.75
C GLY A 74 -5.57 2.84 17.27
N GLN A 75 -4.92 3.65 18.11
CA GLN A 75 -4.46 4.98 17.70
C GLN A 75 -3.27 4.89 16.73
N ALA A 76 -3.29 5.69 15.65
CA ALA A 76 -2.20 5.76 14.68
C ALA A 76 -0.98 6.46 15.27
N PHE A 77 0.22 5.90 15.08
CA PHE A 77 1.47 6.55 15.45
C PHE A 77 2.43 6.72 14.27
N ALA A 78 2.27 5.94 13.19
CA ALA A 78 3.02 6.13 11.96
C ALA A 78 2.13 5.91 10.73
N ARG A 79 2.56 6.46 9.58
CA ARG A 79 1.86 6.35 8.30
C ARG A 79 2.86 6.08 7.19
N LYS A 80 2.46 5.23 6.24
CA LYS A 80 3.15 5.06 4.96
C LYS A 80 2.19 5.26 3.79
N GLN A 81 2.60 6.00 2.78
CA GLN A 81 1.89 6.17 1.51
C GLN A 81 2.80 5.62 0.41
N VAL A 82 2.26 4.73 -0.42
CA VAL A 82 2.92 4.13 -1.59
C VAL A 82 2.14 4.57 -2.81
N ASP A 83 2.84 5.11 -3.79
CA ASP A 83 2.24 5.72 -4.97
C ASP A 83 2.42 4.79 -6.19
N GLY A 84 1.30 4.21 -6.63
CA GLY A 84 1.25 3.22 -7.71
C GLY A 84 1.67 1.81 -7.28
N GLY A 85 1.55 0.87 -8.23
CA GLY A 85 1.96 -0.52 -8.08
C GLY A 85 3.33 -0.86 -8.70
N GLY A 86 3.56 -2.15 -8.90
CA GLY A 86 4.81 -2.67 -9.47
C GLY A 86 5.92 -2.84 -8.43
N THR A 87 7.13 -3.14 -8.89
CA THR A 87 8.24 -3.54 -8.02
C THR A 87 9.03 -2.37 -7.44
N SER A 88 8.99 -1.20 -8.06
CA SER A 88 9.78 -0.04 -7.67
C SER A 88 8.93 1.22 -7.48
N PRO A 89 7.86 1.18 -6.64
CA PRO A 89 7.02 2.35 -6.41
C PRO A 89 7.78 3.47 -5.68
N ASP A 90 7.28 4.69 -5.80
CA ASP A 90 7.63 5.77 -4.87
C ASP A 90 6.83 5.57 -3.57
N PHE A 91 7.41 5.98 -2.44
CA PHE A 91 6.73 5.90 -1.16
C PHE A 91 7.25 6.95 -0.17
N SER A 92 6.43 7.25 0.83
CA SER A 92 6.81 8.06 1.99
C SER A 92 6.34 7.40 3.28
N LEU A 93 7.20 7.37 4.28
CA LEU A 93 6.91 6.92 5.64
C LEU A 93 7.19 8.05 6.62
N ILE A 94 6.29 8.24 7.58
CA ILE A 94 6.45 9.15 8.72
C ILE A 94 6.13 8.43 10.02
N ASP A 95 7.02 8.57 11.00
CA ASP A 95 6.80 8.13 12.37
C ASP A 95 6.50 9.33 13.27
N GLY A 96 5.27 9.42 13.77
CA GLY A 96 4.80 10.51 14.62
C GLY A 96 5.40 10.50 16.03
N ARG A 97 6.07 9.42 16.44
CA ARG A 97 6.68 9.29 17.78
C ARG A 97 7.91 10.18 17.93
N ASP A 98 8.79 10.17 16.94
CA ASP A 98 10.05 10.91 16.95
C ASP A 98 10.19 11.88 15.76
N GLY A 99 9.25 11.86 14.82
CA GLY A 99 9.25 12.73 13.64
C GLY A 99 10.13 12.23 12.49
N TYR A 100 10.63 11.00 12.55
CA TYR A 100 11.41 10.44 11.46
C TYR A 100 10.62 10.30 10.17
N ARG A 101 11.34 10.43 9.06
CA ARG A 101 10.80 10.23 7.72
C ARG A 101 11.76 9.43 6.86
N GLU A 102 11.22 8.66 5.94
CA GLU A 102 12.00 8.08 4.85
C GLU A 102 11.13 7.82 3.63
N GLY A 103 11.75 7.53 2.49
CA GLY A 103 11.02 7.18 1.31
C GLY A 103 11.85 7.17 0.05
N VAL A 104 11.14 7.04 -1.06
CA VAL A 104 11.65 7.21 -2.42
C VAL A 104 10.69 8.13 -3.16
N ARG A 105 11.24 9.12 -3.86
CA ARG A 105 10.46 10.10 -4.61
C ARG A 105 11.16 10.50 -5.89
N THR A 106 10.39 11.03 -6.83
CA THR A 106 10.91 11.70 -8.02
C THR A 106 10.96 13.22 -7.81
N ARG A 107 12.14 13.83 -7.92
CA ARG A 107 12.34 15.28 -7.83
C ARG A 107 13.16 15.76 -9.02
N ASN A 108 12.63 16.72 -9.78
CA ASN A 108 13.28 17.27 -10.97
C ASN A 108 13.72 16.19 -11.99
N GLY A 109 12.87 15.17 -12.20
CA GLY A 109 13.17 14.05 -13.10
C GLY A 109 14.15 13.01 -12.55
N VAL A 110 14.71 13.21 -11.36
CA VAL A 110 15.61 12.26 -10.70
C VAL A 110 14.86 11.51 -9.62
N ARG A 111 14.92 10.18 -9.64
CA ARG A 111 14.45 9.36 -8.52
C ARG A 111 15.51 9.32 -7.44
N GLU A 112 15.14 9.66 -6.22
CA GLU A 112 16.00 9.68 -5.04
C GLU A 112 15.38 8.91 -3.88
N MET A 113 16.22 8.24 -3.09
CA MET A 113 15.86 7.79 -1.75
C MET A 113 16.18 8.89 -0.75
N PHE A 114 15.37 9.05 0.29
CA PHE A 114 15.59 10.05 1.32
C PHE A 114 15.32 9.49 2.72
N GLN A 115 15.97 10.07 3.71
CA GLN A 115 15.64 9.88 5.12
C GLN A 115 15.87 11.16 5.93
N GLN A 116 15.10 11.33 6.98
CA GLN A 116 15.23 12.42 7.94
C GLN A 116 15.16 11.85 9.35
N GLN A 117 16.28 11.94 10.07
CA GLN A 117 16.32 11.59 11.48
C GLN A 117 15.73 12.70 12.36
N PRO A 118 15.22 12.37 13.56
CA PRO A 118 14.71 13.36 14.51
C PRO A 118 15.70 14.50 14.78
N GLY A 119 15.26 15.74 14.57
CA GLY A 119 16.09 16.93 14.80
C GLY A 119 17.29 17.09 13.87
N LYS A 120 17.37 16.31 12.78
CA LYS A 120 18.45 16.41 11.77
C LYS A 120 17.89 16.88 10.42
N PRO A 121 18.74 17.51 9.58
CA PRO A 121 18.40 17.76 8.19
C PRO A 121 18.08 16.46 7.44
N GLU A 122 17.22 16.56 6.43
CA GLU A 122 16.99 15.46 5.49
C GLU A 122 18.28 15.15 4.72
N ARG A 123 18.52 13.86 4.49
CA ARG A 123 19.55 13.36 3.58
C ARG A 123 18.86 12.65 2.42
N SER A 124 19.30 12.91 1.20
CA SER A 124 18.84 12.19 0.02
C SER A 124 20.01 11.77 -0.87
N MET A 125 19.75 10.76 -1.70
CA MET A 125 20.68 10.23 -2.67
C MET A 125 19.91 9.74 -3.89
N ALA A 126 20.40 10.06 -5.09
CA ALA A 126 19.85 9.49 -6.32
C ALA A 126 19.89 7.96 -6.28
N LEU A 127 18.86 7.31 -6.81
CA LEU A 127 18.85 5.85 -6.90
C LEU A 127 20.00 5.38 -7.82
N PRO A 128 20.93 4.54 -7.35
CA PRO A 128 22.01 4.04 -8.18
C PRO A 128 21.47 3.24 -9.37
N ALA A 129 22.10 3.35 -10.54
CA ALA A 129 21.83 2.41 -11.64
C ALA A 129 22.13 0.96 -11.18
N GLY A 130 21.40 0.00 -11.72
CA GLY A 130 21.59 -1.43 -11.45
C GLY A 130 21.17 -2.25 -12.66
N GLU A 131 21.77 -3.42 -12.81
CA GLU A 131 21.44 -4.38 -13.88
C GLU A 131 20.34 -5.35 -13.43
N ASP A 132 20.32 -5.68 -12.14
CA ASP A 132 19.28 -6.49 -11.53
C ASP A 132 17.98 -5.68 -11.38
N GLU A 133 16.86 -6.39 -11.34
CA GLU A 133 15.59 -5.73 -11.11
C GLU A 133 15.57 -5.06 -9.72
N ARG A 134 15.13 -3.80 -9.69
CA ARG A 134 15.01 -3.02 -8.45
C ARG A 134 13.68 -3.27 -7.76
N VAL A 135 13.74 -3.46 -6.44
CA VAL A 135 12.60 -3.51 -5.54
C VAL A 135 12.65 -2.41 -4.48
N ILE A 136 11.48 -1.82 -4.19
CA ILE A 136 11.32 -0.75 -3.20
C ILE A 136 10.10 -1.04 -2.33
N ASP A 137 10.31 -1.15 -1.00
CA ASP A 137 9.26 -1.30 0.02
C ASP A 137 8.16 -2.31 -0.38
N ALA A 138 6.89 -1.88 -0.52
CA ALA A 138 5.75 -2.71 -0.88
C ALA A 138 5.89 -3.37 -2.26
N GLY A 139 6.77 -2.88 -3.12
CA GLY A 139 7.09 -3.49 -4.39
C GLY A 139 7.72 -4.87 -4.29
N PHE A 140 8.22 -5.28 -3.11
CA PHE A 140 8.72 -6.65 -2.91
C PHE A 140 7.61 -7.70 -3.03
N ASP A 141 6.42 -7.38 -2.54
CA ASP A 141 5.26 -8.25 -2.66
C ASP A 141 4.82 -8.37 -4.13
N ALA A 142 4.84 -7.26 -4.89
CA ALA A 142 4.61 -7.30 -6.33
C ALA A 142 5.67 -8.15 -7.07
N TYR A 143 6.94 -8.06 -6.67
CA TYR A 143 8.04 -8.84 -7.22
C TYR A 143 7.79 -10.35 -7.05
N LEU A 144 7.50 -10.79 -5.82
CA LEU A 144 7.24 -12.20 -5.53
C LEU A 144 6.04 -12.75 -6.30
N ARG A 145 4.95 -11.98 -6.39
CA ARG A 145 3.75 -12.41 -7.12
C ARG A 145 4.00 -12.54 -8.63
N ARG A 146 4.77 -11.61 -9.20
CA ARG A 146 5.11 -11.61 -10.63
C ARG A 146 6.10 -12.72 -10.98
N HIS A 147 7.08 -12.98 -10.13
CA HIS A 147 8.11 -14.01 -10.36
C HIS A 147 7.80 -15.36 -9.70
N TRP A 148 6.55 -15.58 -9.29
CA TRP A 148 6.12 -16.72 -8.50
C TRP A 148 6.57 -18.08 -9.05
N ASP A 149 6.40 -18.29 -10.36
CA ASP A 149 6.72 -19.55 -11.04
C ASP A 149 8.23 -19.67 -11.32
N ALA A 150 8.90 -18.57 -11.65
CA ALA A 150 10.36 -18.57 -11.83
C ALA A 150 11.08 -18.92 -10.50
N LEU A 151 10.67 -18.28 -9.41
CA LEU A 151 11.19 -18.53 -8.06
C LEU A 151 10.87 -19.95 -7.54
N ALA A 152 9.91 -20.65 -8.16
CA ALA A 152 9.64 -22.05 -7.82
C ALA A 152 10.82 -22.97 -8.17
N SER A 153 11.58 -22.60 -9.21
CA SER A 153 12.64 -23.42 -9.81
C SER A 153 14.05 -22.92 -9.51
N LYS A 154 14.25 -21.60 -9.41
CA LYS A 154 15.58 -21.00 -9.28
C LYS A 154 15.55 -19.77 -8.37
N SER A 155 16.57 -19.64 -7.52
CA SER A 155 16.78 -18.40 -6.77
C SER A 155 17.08 -17.24 -7.72
N GLN A 156 16.54 -16.05 -7.43
CA GLN A 156 16.78 -14.85 -8.21
C GLN A 156 17.50 -13.78 -7.39
N ARG A 157 18.29 -12.96 -8.08
CA ARG A 157 18.87 -11.75 -7.51
C ARG A 157 17.91 -10.58 -7.72
N VAL A 158 17.92 -9.66 -6.77
CA VAL A 158 17.10 -8.45 -6.80
C VAL A 158 17.81 -7.34 -6.03
N ASP A 159 17.74 -6.12 -6.54
CA ASP A 159 18.32 -4.96 -5.91
C ASP A 159 17.30 -4.27 -5.00
N PHE A 160 17.54 -4.27 -3.70
CA PHE A 160 16.64 -3.69 -2.72
C PHE A 160 17.11 -2.28 -2.34
N VAL A 161 16.23 -1.29 -2.50
CA VAL A 161 16.49 0.08 -2.03
C VAL A 161 16.15 0.18 -0.55
N LEU A 162 17.10 0.66 0.24
CA LEU A 162 17.01 0.81 1.69
C LEU A 162 17.27 2.27 2.07
N PRO A 163 16.23 3.14 2.07
CA PRO A 163 16.38 4.56 2.39
C PRO A 163 16.99 4.82 3.77
N SER A 164 16.66 4.00 4.77
CA SER A 164 17.24 4.02 6.12
C SER A 164 18.76 3.87 6.14
N LEU A 165 19.33 3.11 5.20
CA LEU A 165 20.76 2.93 5.05
C LEU A 165 21.38 3.88 4.02
N GLN A 166 20.56 4.57 3.21
CA GLN A 166 21.00 5.31 2.02
C GLN A 166 21.80 4.40 1.07
N ARG A 167 21.29 3.19 0.80
CA ARG A 167 21.96 2.19 -0.05
C ARG A 167 20.96 1.40 -0.90
N GLN A 168 21.45 0.89 -2.01
CA GLN A 168 20.85 -0.21 -2.76
C GLN A 168 21.74 -1.44 -2.57
N LEU A 169 21.18 -2.55 -2.14
CA LEU A 169 21.92 -3.78 -1.88
C LEU A 169 21.31 -4.93 -2.68
N ALA A 170 22.16 -5.82 -3.20
CA ALA A 170 21.72 -7.04 -3.85
C ALA A 170 21.31 -8.09 -2.82
N PHE A 171 20.11 -8.62 -2.99
CA PHE A 171 19.55 -9.72 -2.23
C PHE A 171 19.31 -10.91 -3.13
N ARG A 172 19.29 -12.10 -2.50
CA ARG A 172 18.85 -13.34 -3.11
C ARG A 172 17.49 -13.72 -2.55
N VAL A 173 16.57 -14.05 -3.45
CA VAL A 173 15.25 -14.60 -3.12
C VAL A 173 15.22 -16.05 -3.54
N GLU A 174 14.93 -16.94 -2.59
CA GLU A 174 14.87 -18.38 -2.81
C GLU A 174 13.61 -18.97 -2.20
N ARG A 175 13.05 -19.98 -2.86
CA ARG A 175 11.98 -20.79 -2.28
C ARG A 175 12.58 -21.73 -1.25
N ILE A 176 11.99 -21.76 -0.06
CA ILE A 176 12.34 -22.72 1.00
C ILE A 176 11.58 -24.03 0.74
N ASP A 177 10.25 -23.98 0.81
CA ASP A 177 9.37 -25.12 0.59
C ASP A 177 7.92 -24.70 0.29
N ASP A 178 7.11 -25.71 -0.01
CA ASP A 178 5.66 -25.60 -0.14
C ASP A 178 5.03 -26.60 0.85
N SER A 179 4.16 -26.14 1.73
CA SER A 179 3.49 -26.97 2.74
C SER A 179 2.11 -26.42 3.07
N ALA A 180 1.12 -27.32 3.23
CA ALA A 180 -0.26 -26.96 3.60
C ALA A 180 -0.88 -25.83 2.74
N GLY A 181 -0.65 -25.84 1.42
CA GLY A 181 -1.16 -24.82 0.50
C GLY A 181 -0.46 -23.47 0.60
N GLN A 182 0.71 -23.42 1.24
CA GLN A 182 1.50 -22.21 1.42
C GLN A 182 2.92 -22.39 0.90
N ARG A 183 3.50 -21.31 0.37
CA ARG A 183 4.89 -21.28 -0.10
C ARG A 183 5.70 -20.35 0.78
N ARG A 184 6.89 -20.80 1.19
CA ARG A 184 7.83 -19.99 1.95
C ARG A 184 9.00 -19.55 1.08
N PHE A 185 9.39 -18.28 1.23
CA PHE A 185 10.59 -17.73 0.60
C PHE A 185 11.55 -17.21 1.67
N ARG A 186 12.84 -17.38 1.42
CA ARG A 186 13.92 -16.71 2.14
C ARG A 186 14.46 -15.57 1.30
N ILE A 187 14.77 -14.47 1.95
CA ILE A 187 15.46 -13.33 1.37
C ILE A 187 16.68 -13.05 2.24
N SER A 188 17.85 -13.12 1.62
CA SER A 188 19.13 -12.92 2.29
C SER A 188 20.00 -11.97 1.48
N LEU A 189 20.92 -11.26 2.14
CA LEU A 189 21.97 -10.56 1.40
C LEU A 189 22.70 -11.53 0.49
N ASP A 190 23.03 -11.08 -0.72
CA ASP A 190 23.75 -11.92 -1.64
C ASP A 190 25.15 -12.26 -1.10
N ALA A 191 25.60 -13.50 -1.31
CA ALA A 191 26.60 -14.21 -0.49
C ALA A 191 28.03 -13.60 -0.43
N TRP A 192 28.28 -12.49 -1.12
CA TRP A 192 29.58 -11.82 -1.13
C TRP A 192 29.83 -10.92 0.11
N TYR A 193 28.82 -10.73 0.98
CA TYR A 193 28.91 -9.83 2.13
C TYR A 193 29.35 -10.46 3.47
N GLY A 194 29.84 -11.70 3.49
CA GLY A 194 30.67 -12.26 4.57
C GLY A 194 30.22 -11.97 6.02
N ALA A 195 29.10 -12.55 6.47
CA ALA A 195 28.72 -12.82 7.87
C ALA A 195 27.38 -13.59 7.85
N ALA A 196 26.99 -14.22 8.98
CA ALA A 196 25.63 -14.72 9.16
C ALA A 196 24.65 -13.53 9.27
N VAL A 197 24.32 -12.91 8.14
CA VAL A 197 23.38 -11.80 8.08
C VAL A 197 21.98 -12.37 8.33
N PRO A 198 21.18 -11.78 9.23
CA PRO A 198 19.82 -12.22 9.45
C PRO A 198 19.02 -12.18 8.14
N SER A 199 18.58 -13.33 7.66
CA SER A 199 17.61 -13.40 6.56
C SER A 199 16.23 -12.95 7.07
N LEU A 200 15.39 -12.53 6.13
CA LEU A 200 13.95 -12.45 6.36
C LEU A 200 13.27 -13.62 5.62
N GLU A 201 12.17 -14.09 6.17
CA GLU A 201 11.34 -15.14 5.59
C GLU A 201 9.92 -14.62 5.41
N VAL A 202 9.26 -15.06 4.35
CA VAL A 202 7.86 -14.73 4.08
C VAL A 202 7.09 -15.98 3.70
N ARG A 203 5.83 -16.04 4.12
CA ARG A 203 4.90 -17.14 3.86
C ARG A 203 3.72 -16.61 3.08
N TYR A 204 3.40 -17.27 1.97
CA TYR A 204 2.34 -16.87 1.05
C TYR A 204 1.33 -18.01 0.86
N SER A 205 0.05 -17.69 0.71
CA SER A 205 -0.95 -18.65 0.22
C SER A 205 -0.68 -18.95 -1.26
N ILE A 206 -0.64 -20.23 -1.63
CA ILE A 206 -0.44 -20.65 -3.03
C ILE A 206 -1.69 -20.32 -3.86
N ALA A 207 -2.88 -20.44 -3.28
CA ALA A 207 -4.15 -20.30 -3.99
C ALA A 207 -4.33 -18.92 -4.64
N ASN A 208 -3.85 -17.86 -3.98
CA ASN A 208 -4.05 -16.48 -4.42
C ASN A 208 -2.79 -15.60 -4.29
N LYS A 209 -1.62 -16.20 -4.05
CA LYS A 209 -0.32 -15.50 -3.92
C LYS A 209 -0.37 -14.34 -2.93
N ARG A 210 -1.06 -14.52 -1.81
CA ARG A 210 -1.19 -13.51 -0.76
C ARG A 210 -0.19 -13.74 0.37
N LEU A 211 0.45 -12.67 0.82
CA LEU A 211 1.28 -12.67 2.02
C LEU A 211 0.46 -13.01 3.27
N LEU A 212 0.87 -14.07 3.97
CA LEU A 212 0.29 -14.53 5.24
C LEU A 212 1.17 -14.18 6.42
N GLU A 213 2.49 -14.22 6.23
CA GLU A 213 3.44 -13.93 7.30
C GLU A 213 4.73 -13.33 6.77
N PHE A 214 5.27 -12.37 7.51
CA PHE A 214 6.63 -11.87 7.36
C PHE A 214 7.39 -12.07 8.67
N LEU A 215 8.61 -12.56 8.59
CA LEU A 215 9.53 -12.72 9.72
C LEU A 215 10.89 -12.12 9.37
N GLY A 216 11.27 -11.02 10.01
CA GLY A 216 12.51 -10.32 9.66
C GLY A 216 12.68 -9.00 10.40
N VAL A 217 13.64 -8.19 9.95
CA VAL A 217 13.83 -6.82 10.47
C VAL A 217 12.64 -5.96 10.04
N GLY A 218 11.93 -5.35 10.99
CA GLY A 218 10.79 -4.49 10.73
C GLY A 218 11.20 -3.13 10.14
N ASN A 219 10.24 -2.43 9.55
CA ASN A 219 10.47 -1.13 8.92
C ASN A 219 10.26 0.07 9.84
N LEU A 220 9.92 -0.17 11.12
CA LEU A 220 9.74 0.88 12.13
C LEU A 220 10.77 0.76 13.25
N ARG A 221 11.27 1.90 13.72
CA ARG A 221 12.22 1.92 14.85
C ARG A 221 11.53 1.67 16.18
N ASP A 222 12.27 1.12 17.13
CA ASP A 222 11.93 1.13 18.55
C ASP A 222 12.27 2.48 19.19
N ALA A 223 11.99 2.62 20.50
CA ALA A 223 12.27 3.84 21.25
C ALA A 223 13.78 4.17 21.35
N GLN A 224 14.65 3.21 21.04
CA GLN A 224 16.10 3.38 21.00
C GLN A 224 16.60 3.68 19.58
N GLY A 225 15.71 3.84 18.60
CA GLY A 225 16.09 4.10 17.21
C GLY A 225 16.60 2.87 16.46
N ARG A 226 16.37 1.66 16.95
CA ARG A 226 16.79 0.40 16.29
C ARG A 226 15.64 -0.22 15.54
N TYR A 227 15.93 -0.99 14.50
CA TYR A 227 14.92 -1.77 13.78
C TYR A 227 14.81 -3.18 14.39
N PRO A 228 13.74 -3.47 15.16
CA PRO A 228 13.59 -4.77 15.81
C PRO A 228 13.25 -5.87 14.80
N ARG A 229 13.53 -7.12 15.16
CA ARG A 229 12.95 -8.27 14.45
C ARG A 229 11.47 -8.39 14.82
N VAL A 230 10.63 -8.57 13.81
CA VAL A 230 9.18 -8.69 13.96
C VAL A 230 8.64 -9.88 13.19
N ARG A 231 7.52 -10.42 13.68
CA ARG A 231 6.66 -11.36 12.97
C ARG A 231 5.34 -10.66 12.68
N ILE A 232 5.04 -10.43 11.41
CA ILE A 232 3.79 -9.81 10.96
C ILE A 232 2.88 -10.93 10.46
N VAL A 233 1.65 -11.00 10.95
CA VAL A 233 0.66 -11.99 10.52
C VAL A 233 -0.53 -11.30 9.88
N PHE A 234 -0.91 -11.77 8.70
CA PHE A 234 -2.09 -11.34 7.97
C PHE A 234 -3.15 -12.44 8.00
N PRO A 235 -4.45 -12.07 8.03
CA PRO A 235 -5.52 -13.04 7.94
C PRO A 235 -5.51 -13.73 6.58
N ASP A 236 -5.89 -15.01 6.55
CA ASP A 236 -6.12 -15.76 5.32
C ASP A 236 -7.56 -15.55 4.77
N SER A 237 -8.14 -14.35 4.93
CA SER A 237 -9.42 -13.93 4.32
C SER A 237 -9.28 -12.79 3.30
N ALA A 238 -10.05 -12.77 2.22
CA ALA A 238 -9.98 -11.69 1.23
C ALA A 238 -9.99 -10.28 1.86
N ALA A 239 -9.34 -9.32 1.19
CA ALA A 239 -9.37 -7.93 1.62
C ALA A 239 -10.82 -7.42 1.66
N ARG A 240 -11.17 -6.69 2.71
CA ARG A 240 -12.54 -6.20 2.92
C ARG A 240 -12.77 -4.95 2.08
N ALA A 241 -13.87 -4.85 1.36
CA ALA A 241 -14.24 -3.60 0.69
C ALA A 241 -14.38 -2.46 1.71
N THR A 242 -13.94 -1.26 1.35
CA THR A 242 -14.03 -0.04 2.15
C THR A 242 -14.28 1.15 1.22
N THR A 243 -14.57 2.32 1.78
CA THR A 243 -14.96 3.49 0.99
C THR A 243 -13.79 4.44 0.74
N ALA A 244 -13.92 5.29 -0.28
CA ALA A 244 -13.00 6.40 -0.49
C ALA A 244 -13.00 7.38 0.71
N ASP A 245 -14.10 7.48 1.46
CA ASP A 245 -14.17 8.30 2.66
C ASP A 245 -13.38 7.71 3.82
N ASP A 246 -13.47 6.40 4.06
CA ASP A 246 -12.63 5.71 5.05
C ASP A 246 -11.14 5.90 4.74
N LEU A 247 -10.76 5.83 3.46
CA LEU A 247 -9.39 6.09 3.01
C LEU A 247 -8.97 7.54 3.30
N ARG A 248 -9.83 8.51 3.02
CA ARG A 248 -9.57 9.94 3.32
C ARG A 248 -9.39 10.15 4.82
N GLN A 249 -10.32 9.65 5.64
CA GLN A 249 -10.24 9.75 7.10
C GLN A 249 -8.95 9.10 7.64
N ALA A 250 -8.58 7.92 7.12
CA ALA A 250 -7.31 7.26 7.46
C ALA A 250 -6.09 8.14 7.09
N ARG A 251 -6.09 8.74 5.90
CA ARG A 251 -5.02 9.64 5.44
C ARG A 251 -4.89 10.89 6.29
N GLU A 252 -5.98 11.38 6.88
CA GLU A 252 -6.00 12.60 7.69
C GLU A 252 -5.83 12.33 9.19
N GLN A 253 -5.94 11.07 9.63
CA GLN A 253 -5.86 10.69 11.04
C GLN A 253 -4.59 11.28 11.72
N PRO A 254 -4.68 11.95 12.87
CA PRO A 254 -3.50 12.46 13.55
C PRO A 254 -2.60 11.29 14.01
N LEU A 255 -1.28 11.51 13.95
CA LEU A 255 -0.29 10.57 14.47
C LEU A 255 0.08 10.95 15.91
N ILE A 256 -0.08 10.02 16.84
CA ILE A 256 0.27 10.22 18.25
C ILE A 256 1.78 10.04 18.48
N ARG A 257 2.28 10.65 19.56
CA ARG A 257 3.72 10.62 19.90
C ARG A 257 4.17 9.41 20.73
N SER A 258 3.23 8.67 21.31
CA SER A 258 3.55 7.50 22.13
C SER A 258 2.37 6.53 22.20
N CYS A 259 2.64 5.23 22.16
CA CYS A 259 1.65 4.22 22.52
C CYS A 259 1.60 4.12 24.05
N SER A 260 0.68 4.83 24.69
CA SER A 260 0.43 4.60 26.12
C SER A 260 -0.20 3.20 26.28
N PRO A 261 0.20 2.40 27.28
CA PRO A 261 -0.56 1.23 27.65
C PRO A 261 -1.94 1.70 28.14
N SER A 262 -2.98 1.10 27.59
CA SER A 262 -4.33 1.16 28.15
C SER A 262 -4.39 0.37 29.45
#